data_AF-A0A350J7I7-F1
#
_entry.id   AF-A0A350J7I7-F1
#
_cell.length_a   1.000
_cell.length_b   1.000
_cell.length_c   1.000
_cell.angle_alpha   90.00
_cell.angle_beta   90.00
_cell.angle_gamma   90.00
#
_symmetry.space_group_name_H-M   'P 1'
#
loop_
_entity.id
_entity.type
_entity.pdbx_description
1 polymer ?
#
loop_
_entity_poly.entity_id
_entity_poly.type
_entity_poly.pdbx_seq_one_letter_code
_entity_poly.pdbx_strand_id
1 'polypeptide(L)'
;MALIGSGKDIVKKDMNFFAAFTESARKTAQILLMVILVCLVFVGIFVIWWLYWVFSNMGVRSEIKNLQTELAKPEYADLEVESQNLQNEINERNQYYYALTEMRKMVDMMSPADTALIDLLGTSIPNDSYVSDYELTGSEFDIYGYSFTYYGALNMVNILQDSDVFYNPLNIRIEHVNLDDVASGSTEEMTTNPLDAYYSFEIIGNIKSDAYISVAKYVNIDGQIIAIGGIDTSEYAIGSSFEISEIGSVEYNGVVYTLGSVEIDKVPVSDDTLNAIIANDSVTGTAMGDSSIALYYEVSQVAEETEEGGEEK
;
A
#
# COMPACT_ATOMS: atom_id res chain seq x y z
N MET A 1 5.38 -136.49 -56.86
CA MET A 1 5.22 -136.39 -55.40
C MET A 1 6.02 -135.18 -54.91
N ALA A 2 5.40 -134.39 -54.03
CA ALA A 2 5.87 -133.32 -53.11
C ALA A 2 7.39 -132.96 -53.08
N LEU A 3 7.85 -131.73 -52.82
CA LEU A 3 7.43 -130.78 -51.77
C LEU A 3 7.92 -129.35 -52.08
N ILE A 4 7.11 -128.36 -51.69
CA ILE A 4 7.38 -126.92 -51.62
C ILE A 4 7.82 -126.58 -50.18
N GLY A 5 8.71 -125.60 -50.00
CA GLY A 5 8.97 -124.91 -48.73
C GLY A 5 10.17 -123.96 -48.84
N SER A 6 10.00 -122.75 -49.37
CA SER A 6 9.62 -121.51 -48.64
C SER A 6 10.73 -120.98 -47.74
N GLY A 7 11.60 -120.15 -48.32
CA GLY A 7 12.33 -119.14 -47.58
C GLY A 7 11.41 -117.96 -47.26
N LYS A 8 11.55 -117.41 -46.06
CA LYS A 8 11.23 -116.03 -45.69
C LYS A 8 11.50 -115.84 -44.21
N ASP A 9 12.45 -114.98 -43.88
CA ASP A 9 12.43 -114.16 -42.65
C ASP A 9 13.55 -113.12 -42.63
N ILE A 10 13.56 -112.17 -43.58
CA ILE A 10 14.32 -110.91 -43.43
C ILE A 10 13.64 -109.77 -44.23
N VAL A 11 12.35 -109.49 -44.04
CA VAL A 11 11.74 -108.27 -44.61
C VAL A 11 10.60 -107.75 -43.73
N LYS A 12 10.87 -107.33 -42.49
CA LYS A 12 9.90 -106.54 -41.67
C LYS A 12 10.57 -105.63 -40.63
N LYS A 13 11.58 -104.83 -41.02
CA LYS A 13 12.14 -103.81 -40.10
C LYS A 13 12.31 -102.39 -40.66
N ASP A 14 11.94 -102.10 -41.91
CA ASP A 14 12.21 -100.79 -42.53
C ASP A 14 10.99 -100.13 -43.20
N MET A 15 9.82 -100.14 -42.55
CA MET A 15 8.64 -99.38 -43.06
C MET A 15 8.03 -98.39 -42.06
N ASN A 16 8.61 -98.20 -40.86
CA ASN A 16 8.09 -97.26 -39.85
C ASN A 16 8.91 -95.96 -39.70
N PHE A 17 9.99 -95.78 -40.47
CA PHE A 17 10.86 -94.61 -40.34
C PHE A 17 10.29 -93.34 -41.01
N PHE A 18 9.49 -93.50 -42.08
CA PHE A 18 8.95 -92.38 -42.84
C PHE A 18 7.65 -91.77 -42.28
N ALA A 19 6.82 -92.56 -41.58
CA ALA A 19 5.59 -92.08 -40.96
C ALA A 19 5.85 -91.16 -39.75
N ALA A 20 6.85 -91.49 -38.92
CA ALA A 20 7.26 -90.66 -37.79
C ALA A 20 7.92 -89.32 -38.23
N PHE A 21 8.55 -89.29 -39.40
CA PHE A 21 9.12 -88.07 -39.99
C PHE A 21 8.06 -87.16 -40.63
N THR A 22 6.97 -87.73 -41.17
CA THR A 22 5.87 -86.92 -41.74
C THR A 22 4.94 -86.35 -40.67
N GLU A 23 4.74 -87.05 -39.56
CA GLU A 23 3.91 -86.54 -38.46
C GLU A 23 4.60 -85.43 -37.65
N SER A 24 5.92 -85.54 -37.43
CA SER A 24 6.71 -84.48 -36.78
C SER A 24 6.82 -83.23 -37.66
N ALA A 25 7.04 -83.39 -38.97
CA ALA A 25 7.06 -82.27 -39.92
C ALA A 25 5.71 -81.52 -39.99
N ARG A 26 4.58 -82.24 -39.91
CA ARG A 26 3.24 -81.63 -39.91
C ARG A 26 2.96 -80.84 -38.62
N LYS A 27 3.40 -81.33 -37.46
CA LYS A 27 3.30 -80.61 -36.18
C LYS A 27 4.17 -79.35 -36.17
N THR A 28 5.41 -79.43 -36.67
CA THR A 28 6.29 -78.26 -36.77
C THR A 28 5.75 -77.21 -37.75
N ALA A 29 5.18 -77.63 -38.88
CA ALA A 29 4.54 -76.72 -39.83
C ALA A 29 3.31 -76.02 -39.23
N GLN A 30 2.49 -76.73 -38.45
CA GLN A 30 1.33 -76.13 -37.76
C GLN A 30 1.75 -75.11 -36.68
N ILE A 31 2.80 -75.40 -35.91
CA ILE A 31 3.34 -74.47 -34.91
C ILE A 31 3.89 -73.22 -35.59
N LEU A 32 4.64 -73.37 -36.67
CA LEU A 32 5.20 -72.24 -37.43
C LEU A 32 4.08 -71.35 -38.01
N LEU A 33 2.98 -71.95 -38.48
CA LEU A 33 1.82 -71.21 -38.99
C LEU A 33 1.09 -70.45 -37.88
N MET A 34 0.94 -71.04 -36.68
CA MET A 34 0.41 -70.33 -35.50
C MET A 34 1.29 -69.15 -35.10
N VAL A 35 2.61 -69.31 -35.07
CA VAL A 35 3.55 -68.24 -34.73
C VAL A 35 3.46 -67.08 -35.72
N ILE A 36 3.38 -67.37 -37.02
CA ILE A 36 3.18 -66.35 -38.07
C ILE A 36 1.85 -65.60 -37.86
N LEU A 37 0.78 -66.32 -37.51
CA LEU A 37 -0.54 -65.71 -37.29
C LEU A 37 -0.54 -64.80 -36.06
N VAL A 38 0.10 -65.22 -34.96
CA VAL A 38 0.27 -64.38 -33.75
C VAL A 38 1.10 -63.14 -34.06
N CYS A 39 2.20 -63.27 -34.81
CA CYS A 39 2.99 -62.11 -35.26
C CYS A 39 2.16 -61.14 -36.12
N LEU A 40 1.33 -61.64 -37.04
CA LEU A 40 0.44 -60.81 -37.86
C LEU A 40 -0.56 -60.02 -37.00
N VAL A 41 -1.13 -60.65 -35.98
CA VAL A 41 -2.03 -59.97 -35.04
C VAL A 41 -1.29 -58.88 -34.26
N PHE A 42 -0.08 -59.14 -33.78
CA PHE A 42 0.74 -58.15 -33.09
C PHE A 42 1.09 -56.95 -33.98
N VAL A 43 1.48 -57.21 -35.24
CA VAL A 43 1.75 -56.14 -36.21
C VAL A 43 0.49 -55.31 -36.47
N GLY A 44 -0.67 -55.94 -36.59
CA GLY A 44 -1.94 -55.24 -36.76
C GLY A 44 -2.26 -54.31 -35.59
N ILE A 45 -2.12 -54.79 -34.36
CA ILE A 45 -2.34 -54.00 -33.13
C ILE A 45 -1.35 -52.82 -33.07
N PHE A 46 -0.07 -53.08 -33.39
CA PHE A 46 0.96 -52.04 -33.39
C PHE A 46 0.67 -50.92 -34.39
N VAL A 47 0.23 -51.25 -35.61
CA VAL A 47 -0.12 -50.25 -36.63
C VAL A 47 -1.32 -49.41 -36.19
N ILE A 48 -2.35 -50.02 -35.58
CA ILE A 48 -3.52 -49.29 -35.06
C ILE A 48 -3.11 -48.33 -33.94
N TRP A 49 -2.27 -48.79 -33.00
CA TRP A 49 -1.77 -47.95 -31.91
C TRP A 49 -0.91 -46.79 -32.40
N TRP A 50 -0.01 -47.04 -33.36
CA TRP A 50 0.78 -45.98 -34.00
C TRP A 50 -0.14 -44.93 -34.64
N LEU A 51 -1.08 -45.35 -35.48
CA LEU A 51 -1.99 -44.44 -36.17
C LEU A 51 -2.75 -43.55 -35.18
N TYR A 52 -3.27 -44.13 -34.09
CA TYR A 52 -3.94 -43.37 -33.04
C TYR A 52 -3.04 -42.29 -32.43
N TRP A 53 -1.79 -42.64 -32.08
CA TRP A 53 -0.82 -41.69 -31.53
C TRP A 53 -0.51 -40.53 -32.48
N VAL A 54 -0.34 -40.81 -33.78
CA VAL A 54 -0.08 -39.78 -34.79
C VAL A 54 -1.27 -38.84 -34.95
N PHE A 55 -2.49 -39.37 -35.09
CA PHE A 55 -3.69 -38.54 -35.25
C PHE A 55 -3.99 -37.69 -34.01
N SER A 56 -3.83 -38.25 -32.81
CA SER A 56 -4.00 -37.50 -31.55
C SER A 56 -3.02 -36.34 -31.44
N ASN A 57 -1.73 -36.57 -31.73
CA ASN A 57 -0.72 -35.52 -31.69
C ASN A 57 -0.92 -34.45 -32.76
N MET A 58 -1.48 -34.82 -33.92
CA MET A 58 -1.76 -33.87 -34.99
C MET A 58 -2.93 -32.95 -34.63
N GLY A 59 -3.96 -33.47 -33.93
CA GLY A 59 -5.07 -32.68 -33.39
C GLY A 59 -4.60 -31.65 -32.37
N VAL A 60 -3.87 -32.09 -31.34
CA VAL A 60 -3.34 -31.20 -30.29
C VAL A 60 -2.41 -30.12 -30.87
N ARG A 61 -1.53 -30.48 -31.82
CA ARG A 61 -0.67 -29.49 -32.48
C ARG A 61 -1.45 -28.48 -33.32
N SER A 62 -2.57 -28.89 -33.92
CA SER A 62 -3.44 -27.99 -34.68
C SER A 62 -4.17 -27.01 -33.75
N GLU A 63 -4.62 -27.46 -32.59
CA GLU A 63 -5.25 -26.60 -31.58
C GLU A 63 -4.25 -25.61 -30.99
N ILE A 64 -3.03 -26.05 -30.64
CA ILE A 64 -1.95 -25.16 -30.19
C ILE A 64 -1.63 -24.12 -31.27
N LYS A 65 -1.56 -24.52 -32.54
CA LYS A 65 -1.30 -23.60 -33.64
C LYS A 65 -2.44 -22.61 -33.85
N ASN A 66 -3.70 -23.04 -33.71
CA ASN A 66 -4.85 -22.14 -33.79
C ASN A 66 -4.84 -21.13 -32.63
N LEU A 67 -4.57 -21.57 -31.40
CA LEU A 67 -4.45 -20.68 -30.24
C LEU A 67 -3.28 -19.70 -30.39
N GLN A 68 -2.11 -20.16 -30.87
CA GLN A 68 -0.98 -19.27 -31.17
C GLN A 68 -1.31 -18.26 -32.28
N THR A 69 -2.07 -18.68 -33.30
CA THR A 69 -2.50 -17.79 -34.39
C THR A 69 -3.55 -16.79 -33.90
N GLU A 70 -4.40 -17.21 -32.96
CA GLU A 70 -5.41 -16.38 -32.32
C GLU A 70 -4.78 -15.34 -31.38
N LEU A 71 -3.82 -15.74 -30.55
CA LEU A 71 -3.00 -14.83 -29.72
C LEU A 71 -2.13 -13.88 -30.56
N ALA A 72 -1.71 -14.31 -31.76
CA ALA A 72 -0.97 -13.47 -32.70
C ALA A 72 -1.86 -12.54 -33.55
N LYS A 73 -3.19 -12.53 -33.32
CA LYS A 73 -4.07 -11.56 -33.99
C LYS A 73 -3.71 -10.15 -33.51
N PRO A 74 -3.72 -9.15 -34.41
CA PRO A 74 -3.37 -7.76 -34.08
C PRO A 74 -4.26 -7.18 -32.97
N GLU A 75 -5.52 -7.63 -32.86
CA GLU A 75 -6.43 -7.21 -31.79
C GLU A 75 -5.89 -7.44 -30.37
N TYR A 76 -5.10 -8.50 -30.13
CA TYR A 76 -4.51 -8.77 -28.80
C TYR A 76 -3.22 -7.99 -28.55
N ALA A 77 -2.44 -7.72 -29.60
CA ALA A 77 -1.27 -6.84 -29.52
C ALA A 77 -1.69 -5.38 -29.27
N ASP A 78 -2.78 -4.96 -29.91
CA ASP A 78 -3.38 -3.64 -29.69
C ASP A 78 -3.95 -3.52 -28.27
N LEU A 79 -4.50 -4.62 -27.70
CA LEU A 79 -5.01 -4.65 -26.33
C LEU A 79 -3.90 -4.49 -25.27
N GLU A 80 -2.74 -5.10 -25.47
CA GLU A 80 -1.60 -4.94 -24.55
C GLU A 80 -1.08 -3.49 -24.58
N VAL A 81 -0.97 -2.92 -25.78
CA VAL A 81 -0.58 -1.51 -25.96
C VAL A 81 -1.64 -0.56 -25.38
N GLU A 82 -2.93 -0.84 -25.59
CA GLU A 82 -4.03 -0.08 -25.02
C GLU A 82 -4.04 -0.15 -23.49
N SER A 83 -3.80 -1.34 -22.92
CA SER A 83 -3.64 -1.52 -21.48
C SER A 83 -2.47 -0.71 -20.92
N GLN A 84 -1.31 -0.74 -21.58
CA GLN A 84 -0.15 0.07 -21.16
C GLN A 84 -0.44 1.58 -21.26
N ASN A 85 -1.13 2.02 -22.32
CA ASN A 85 -1.52 3.41 -22.47
C ASN A 85 -2.52 3.86 -21.41
N LEU A 86 -3.54 3.04 -21.12
CA LEU A 86 -4.51 3.31 -20.04
C LEU A 86 -3.81 3.36 -18.68
N GLN A 87 -2.84 2.49 -18.44
CA GLN A 87 -2.07 2.50 -17.20
C GLN A 87 -1.21 3.76 -17.06
N ASN A 88 -0.60 4.23 -18.16
CA ASN A 88 0.08 5.51 -18.20
C ASN A 88 -0.89 6.67 -17.94
N GLU A 89 -2.07 6.67 -18.55
CA GLU A 89 -3.09 7.71 -18.32
C GLU A 89 -3.57 7.73 -16.85
N ILE A 90 -3.76 6.56 -16.23
CA ILE A 90 -4.11 6.46 -14.79
C ILE A 90 -2.99 7.03 -13.93
N ASN A 91 -1.72 6.68 -14.22
CA ASN A 91 -0.57 7.21 -13.49
C ASN A 91 -0.48 8.74 -13.61
N GLU A 92 -0.65 9.29 -14.82
CA GLU A 92 -0.67 10.74 -15.05
C GLU A 92 -1.80 11.43 -14.29
N ARG A 93 -3.01 10.86 -14.29
CA ARG A 93 -4.15 11.39 -13.53
C ARG A 93 -3.92 11.32 -12.02
N ASN A 94 -3.33 10.25 -11.51
CA ASN A 94 -2.98 10.12 -10.10
C ASN A 94 -1.96 11.18 -9.68
N GLN A 95 -0.92 11.40 -10.48
CA GLN A 95 0.07 12.46 -10.23
C GLN A 95 -0.57 13.85 -10.25
N TYR A 96 -1.46 14.11 -11.22
CA TYR A 96 -2.17 15.38 -11.28
C TYR A 96 -3.09 15.59 -10.08
N TYR A 97 -3.83 14.55 -9.67
CA TYR A 97 -4.69 14.60 -8.50
C TYR A 97 -3.88 14.82 -7.21
N TYR A 98 -2.76 14.10 -7.06
CA TYR A 98 -1.79 14.31 -5.98
C TYR A 98 -1.33 15.77 -5.92
N ALA A 99 -0.87 16.32 -7.05
CA ALA A 99 -0.40 17.72 -7.11
C ALA A 99 -1.52 18.72 -6.76
N LEU A 100 -2.75 18.50 -7.21
CA LEU A 100 -3.90 19.32 -6.82
C LEU A 100 -4.17 19.27 -5.31
N THR A 101 -4.16 18.07 -4.74
CA THR A 101 -4.38 17.90 -3.30
C THR A 101 -3.22 18.43 -2.46
N GLU A 102 -2.00 18.40 -2.97
CA GLU A 102 -0.84 19.00 -2.33
C GLU A 102 -0.94 20.54 -2.30
N MET A 103 -1.37 21.16 -3.40
CA MET A 103 -1.67 22.59 -3.42
C MET A 103 -2.81 22.94 -2.46
N ARG A 104 -3.87 22.12 -2.40
CA ARG A 104 -4.97 22.33 -1.47
C ARG A 104 -4.52 22.23 -0.02
N LYS A 105 -3.71 21.21 0.32
CA LYS A 105 -3.06 21.08 1.63
C LYS A 105 -2.31 22.36 2.01
N MET A 106 -1.51 22.92 1.10
CA MET A 106 -0.78 24.17 1.39
C MET A 106 -1.70 25.36 1.68
N VAL A 107 -2.88 25.40 1.06
CA VAL A 107 -3.89 26.44 1.32
C VAL A 107 -4.60 26.20 2.65
N ASP A 108 -5.01 24.96 2.92
CA ASP A 108 -5.74 24.59 4.14
C ASP A 108 -4.85 24.74 5.39
N MET A 109 -3.56 24.42 5.30
CA MET A 109 -2.55 24.64 6.37
C MET A 109 -2.14 26.11 6.54
N MET A 110 -2.60 27.01 5.67
CA MET A 110 -2.32 28.43 5.84
C MET A 110 -3.29 29.00 6.87
N SER A 111 -2.80 29.25 8.09
CA SER A 111 -3.59 29.89 9.15
C SER A 111 -4.28 31.14 8.59
N PRO A 112 -5.62 31.17 8.53
CA PRO A 112 -6.30 32.40 8.18
C PRO A 112 -5.94 33.37 9.29
N ALA A 113 -5.21 34.44 8.95
CA ALA A 113 -5.02 35.56 9.87
C ALA A 113 -6.42 36.07 10.22
N ASP A 114 -6.94 35.60 11.35
CA ASP A 114 -8.36 35.72 11.62
C ASP A 114 -8.62 37.18 11.99
N THR A 115 -9.18 37.92 11.04
CA THR A 115 -9.61 39.31 11.24
C THR A 115 -10.54 39.42 12.45
N ALA A 116 -11.24 38.33 12.81
CA ALA A 116 -12.07 38.29 14.02
C ALA A 116 -11.26 38.39 15.32
N LEU A 117 -10.01 37.89 15.38
CA LEU A 117 -9.14 38.03 16.54
C LEU A 117 -8.73 39.49 16.75
N ILE A 118 -8.43 40.21 15.67
CA ILE A 118 -8.04 41.63 15.73
C ILE A 118 -9.24 42.48 16.17
N ASP A 119 -10.44 42.19 15.66
CA ASP A 119 -11.67 42.88 16.07
C ASP A 119 -12.02 42.59 17.55
N LEU A 120 -11.84 41.33 17.99
CA LEU A 120 -12.01 40.93 19.38
C LEU A 120 -11.01 41.65 20.29
N LEU A 121 -9.72 41.71 19.91
CA LEU A 121 -8.70 42.43 20.66
C LEU A 121 -9.07 43.91 20.76
N GLY A 122 -9.43 44.55 19.65
CA GLY A 122 -9.82 45.96 19.63
C GLY A 122 -11.02 46.29 20.52
N THR A 123 -11.97 45.38 20.66
CA THR A 123 -13.15 45.56 21.53
C THR A 123 -12.91 45.17 22.99
N SER A 124 -11.85 44.40 23.26
CA SER A 124 -11.51 43.92 24.61
C SER A 124 -10.64 44.90 25.39
N ILE A 125 -9.98 45.86 24.72
CA ILE A 125 -9.11 46.85 25.37
C ILE A 125 -9.96 47.84 26.19
N PRO A 126 -9.79 47.88 27.53
CA PRO A 126 -10.50 48.84 28.36
C PRO A 126 -10.01 50.27 28.12
N ASN A 127 -10.87 51.26 28.41
CA ASN A 127 -10.55 52.69 28.21
C ASN A 127 -9.33 53.20 29.01
N ASP A 128 -8.89 52.45 30.03
CA ASP A 128 -7.74 52.76 30.89
C ASP A 128 -6.50 51.91 30.55
N SER A 129 -6.48 51.28 29.39
CA SER A 129 -5.39 50.42 28.95
C SER A 129 -5.06 50.68 27.48
N TYR A 130 -3.84 50.37 27.07
CA TYR A 130 -3.45 50.32 25.67
C TYR A 130 -2.54 49.12 25.42
N VAL A 131 -2.69 48.52 24.24
CA VAL A 131 -1.82 47.44 23.76
C VAL A 131 -0.68 48.07 22.98
N SER A 132 0.55 47.73 23.33
CA SER A 132 1.76 48.20 22.63
C SER A 132 2.15 47.28 21.49
N ASP A 133 2.00 45.96 21.69
CA ASP A 133 2.37 44.95 20.71
C ASP A 133 1.54 43.68 20.89
N TYR A 134 1.42 42.89 19.83
CA TYR A 134 0.87 41.54 19.89
C TYR A 134 1.63 40.63 18.93
N GLU A 135 1.85 39.39 19.37
CA GLU A 135 2.53 38.37 18.58
C GLU A 135 1.65 37.13 18.49
N LEU A 136 1.54 36.59 17.28
CA LEU A 136 0.87 35.32 17.02
C LEU A 136 1.90 34.37 16.42
N THR A 137 2.34 33.40 17.22
CA THR A 137 3.32 32.39 16.81
C THR A 137 2.65 31.02 16.84
N GLY A 138 2.16 30.57 15.69
CA GLY A 138 1.36 29.35 15.58
C GLY A 138 0.01 29.51 16.28
N SER A 139 -0.21 28.77 17.37
CA SER A 139 -1.42 28.88 18.21
C SER A 139 -1.19 29.71 19.49
N GLU A 140 0.05 30.10 19.79
CA GLU A 140 0.38 30.93 20.94
C GLU A 140 0.18 32.41 20.60
N PHE A 141 -0.53 33.10 21.47
CA PHE A 141 -0.92 34.49 21.30
C PHE A 141 -0.50 35.30 22.52
N ASP A 142 0.41 36.23 22.27
CA ASP A 142 0.98 37.10 23.29
C ASP A 142 0.51 38.54 23.05
N ILE A 143 0.01 39.17 24.11
CA ILE A 143 -0.35 40.59 24.12
C ILE A 143 0.51 41.30 25.13
N TYR A 144 1.17 42.37 24.69
CA TYR A 144 1.93 43.27 25.54
C TYR A 144 1.26 44.64 25.59
N GLY A 145 1.19 45.21 26.79
CA GLY A 145 0.62 46.54 26.92
C GLY A 145 0.76 47.12 28.30
N TYR A 146 0.05 48.23 28.50
CA TYR A 146 0.08 49.00 29.72
C TYR A 146 -1.33 49.38 30.14
N SER A 147 -1.54 49.44 31.45
CA SER A 147 -2.81 49.82 32.05
C SER A 147 -2.58 50.81 33.19
N PHE A 148 -3.49 51.75 33.35
CA PHE A 148 -3.49 52.69 34.48
C PHE A 148 -3.96 52.02 35.78
N THR A 149 -4.66 50.88 35.68
CA THR A 149 -5.11 50.13 36.85
C THR A 149 -4.81 48.65 36.69
N TYR A 150 -4.45 47.99 37.80
CA TYR A 150 -4.28 46.54 37.85
C TYR A 150 -5.51 45.79 37.30
N TYR A 151 -6.71 46.34 37.52
CA TYR A 151 -7.96 45.73 37.08
C TYR A 151 -8.25 45.92 35.58
N GLY A 152 -7.63 46.89 34.90
CA GLY A 152 -7.76 47.08 33.46
C GLY A 152 -7.30 45.83 32.71
N ALA A 153 -6.07 45.39 32.98
CA ALA A 153 -5.52 44.18 32.35
C ALA A 153 -6.31 42.91 32.73
N LEU A 154 -6.78 42.79 33.98
CA LEU A 154 -7.64 41.66 34.39
C LEU A 154 -9.00 41.66 33.68
N ASN A 155 -9.60 42.83 33.48
CA ASN A 155 -10.87 42.93 32.78
C ASN A 155 -10.71 42.51 31.31
N MET A 156 -9.60 42.90 30.68
CA MET A 156 -9.27 42.46 29.32
C MET A 156 -9.15 40.94 29.24
N VAL A 157 -8.46 40.30 30.18
CA VAL A 157 -8.37 38.84 30.25
C VAL A 157 -9.73 38.18 30.41
N ASN A 158 -10.61 38.71 31.29
CA ASN A 158 -11.94 38.14 31.46
C ASN A 158 -12.77 38.19 30.16
N ILE A 159 -12.73 39.33 29.44
CA ILE A 159 -13.44 39.48 28.17
C ILE A 159 -12.88 38.53 27.10
N LEU A 160 -11.55 38.42 27.01
CA LEU A 160 -10.89 37.52 26.07
C LEU A 160 -11.16 36.05 26.43
N GLN A 161 -11.18 35.69 27.72
CA GLN A 161 -11.46 34.35 28.20
C GLN A 161 -12.91 33.91 27.95
N ASP A 162 -13.85 34.85 28.01
CA ASP A 162 -15.26 34.62 27.69
C ASP A 162 -15.49 34.44 26.17
N SER A 163 -14.49 34.72 25.33
CA SER A 163 -14.55 34.46 23.90
C SER A 163 -14.29 32.98 23.60
N ASP A 164 -14.95 32.47 22.56
CA ASP A 164 -14.73 31.10 22.08
C ASP A 164 -13.40 30.90 21.36
N VAL A 165 -12.53 31.92 21.32
CA VAL A 165 -11.29 31.93 20.54
C VAL A 165 -10.14 31.23 21.27
N PHE A 166 -10.19 31.06 22.59
CA PHE A 166 -9.09 30.45 23.36
C PHE A 166 -9.48 29.08 23.93
N TYR A 167 -8.55 28.11 23.95
CA TYR A 167 -8.82 26.76 24.49
C TYR A 167 -8.34 26.58 25.93
N ASN A 168 -7.28 27.29 26.32
CA ASN A 168 -6.74 27.28 27.67
C ASN A 168 -7.10 28.56 28.43
N PRO A 169 -7.06 28.52 29.78
CA PRO A 169 -7.04 29.74 30.57
C PRO A 169 -5.89 30.64 30.14
N LEU A 170 -6.18 31.91 29.87
CA LEU A 170 -5.20 32.94 29.59
C LEU A 170 -4.36 33.18 30.85
N ASN A 171 -3.03 33.17 30.67
CA ASN A 171 -2.10 33.56 31.72
C ASN A 171 -1.87 35.05 31.63
N ILE A 172 -1.79 35.73 32.78
CA ILE A 172 -1.49 37.14 32.84
C ILE A 172 -0.38 37.41 33.84
N ARG A 173 0.63 38.14 33.40
CA ARG A 173 1.65 38.76 34.25
C ARG A 173 1.40 40.25 34.27
N ILE A 174 1.20 40.82 35.46
CA ILE A 174 1.04 42.26 35.65
C ILE A 174 2.14 42.73 36.58
N GLU A 175 2.91 43.71 36.12
CA GLU A 175 4.03 44.27 36.88
C GLU A 175 3.85 45.77 37.03
N HIS A 176 4.22 46.31 38.19
CA HIS A 176 4.24 47.75 38.37
C HIS A 176 5.47 48.30 37.67
N VAL A 177 5.28 49.30 36.79
CA VAL A 177 6.41 49.93 36.11
C VAL A 177 7.23 50.70 37.14
N ASN A 178 8.50 50.33 37.32
CA ASN A 178 9.44 51.05 38.16
C ASN A 178 10.10 52.17 37.34
N LEU A 179 9.93 53.41 37.81
CA LEU A 179 10.43 54.61 37.14
C LEU A 179 11.97 54.71 37.14
N ASP A 180 12.65 53.96 38.00
CA ASP A 180 14.11 54.01 38.13
C ASP A 180 14.83 53.42 36.89
N ASP A 181 14.19 52.56 36.10
CA ASP A 181 14.76 52.00 34.86
C ASP A 181 14.58 52.94 33.64
N VAL A 182 13.56 53.79 33.64
CA VAL A 182 13.22 54.73 32.54
C VAL A 182 14.16 55.96 32.53
N ALA A 183 14.81 56.26 33.65
CA ALA A 183 15.74 57.39 33.78
C ALA A 183 17.05 57.22 32.98
N SER A 184 17.28 56.06 32.34
CA SER A 184 18.44 55.78 31.50
C SER A 184 18.16 55.78 29.99
N GLY A 185 16.89 55.89 29.59
CA GLY A 185 16.43 55.95 28.19
C GLY A 185 16.46 57.36 27.61
N SER A 186 16.64 57.46 26.29
CA SER A 186 16.73 58.73 25.57
C SER A 186 15.49 59.60 25.76
N THR A 187 15.70 60.91 25.67
CA THR A 187 14.73 62.02 25.85
C THR A 187 13.43 61.96 25.03
N GLU A 188 13.18 60.92 24.24
CA GLU A 188 11.92 60.71 23.51
C GLU A 188 10.84 59.98 24.34
N GLU A 189 11.21 59.19 25.36
CA GLU A 189 10.24 58.47 26.23
C GLU A 189 9.56 59.37 27.28
N MET A 190 10.02 60.61 27.47
CA MET A 190 9.50 61.51 28.50
C MET A 190 8.18 62.21 28.14
N THR A 191 7.61 61.96 26.95
CA THR A 191 6.31 62.56 26.58
C THR A 191 5.10 61.79 27.11
N THR A 192 5.32 60.62 27.73
CA THR A 192 4.26 59.71 28.18
C THR A 192 4.11 59.65 29.71
N ASN A 193 4.42 60.72 30.44
CA ASN A 193 4.19 60.71 31.89
C ASN A 193 3.80 62.09 32.44
N PRO A 194 2.56 62.23 32.93
CA PRO A 194 2.45 62.54 34.36
C PRO A 194 1.13 62.04 34.97
N LEU A 195 1.13 60.86 35.59
CA LEU A 195 0.36 60.52 36.81
C LEU A 195 0.66 59.07 37.21
N ASP A 196 1.08 58.94 38.47
CA ASP A 196 1.53 57.71 39.13
C ASP A 196 0.63 56.48 38.92
N ALA A 197 1.29 55.32 38.75
CA ALA A 197 0.75 53.95 38.65
C ALA A 197 0.38 53.47 37.23
N TYR A 198 1.40 53.24 36.40
CA TYR A 198 1.27 52.38 35.23
C TYR A 198 1.69 50.96 35.59
N TYR A 199 0.85 50.00 35.19
CA TYR A 199 1.19 48.58 35.21
C TYR A 199 1.49 48.14 33.78
N SER A 200 2.60 47.45 33.57
CA SER A 200 2.79 46.66 32.34
C SER A 200 2.06 45.34 32.51
N PHE A 201 1.52 44.82 31.42
CA PHE A 201 0.95 43.48 31.39
C PHE A 201 1.45 42.69 30.18
N GLU A 202 1.54 41.38 30.39
CA GLU A 202 1.75 40.37 29.38
C GLU A 202 0.63 39.34 29.54
N ILE A 203 -0.13 39.11 28.48
CA ILE A 203 -1.18 38.09 28.44
C ILE A 203 -0.77 37.04 27.44
N ILE A 204 -0.67 35.79 27.89
CA ILE A 204 -0.27 34.64 27.09
C ILE A 204 -1.47 33.70 27.00
N GLY A 205 -1.91 33.46 25.78
CA GLY A 205 -3.04 32.62 25.46
C GLY A 205 -2.71 31.60 24.40
N ASN A 206 -3.52 30.56 24.30
CA ASN A 206 -3.48 29.69 23.14
C ASN A 206 -4.84 29.72 22.43
N ILE A 207 -4.82 30.09 21.16
CA ILE A 207 -5.99 30.20 20.30
C ILE A 207 -6.47 28.80 19.92
N LYS A 208 -7.79 28.61 19.84
CA LYS A 208 -8.44 27.50 19.14
C LYS A 208 -8.09 27.65 17.65
N SER A 209 -6.96 27.08 17.28
CA SER A 209 -6.64 26.79 15.90
C SER A 209 -7.04 25.34 15.65
N ASP A 210 -7.48 25.09 14.43
CA ASP A 210 -7.56 23.74 13.92
C ASP A 210 -6.16 23.28 13.51
N ALA A 211 -5.95 21.98 13.56
CA ALA A 211 -4.79 21.28 13.10
C ALA A 211 -5.21 20.40 11.94
N TYR A 212 -4.46 20.46 10.85
CA TYR A 212 -4.73 19.68 9.65
C TYR A 212 -3.81 18.47 9.60
N ILE A 213 -4.40 17.28 9.65
CA ILE A 213 -3.68 16.02 9.48
C ILE A 213 -3.83 15.59 8.02
N SER A 214 -2.70 15.55 7.31
CA SER A 214 -2.64 15.17 5.90
C SER A 214 -2.05 13.77 5.75
N VAL A 215 -2.72 12.91 4.98
CA VAL A 215 -2.31 11.52 4.75
C VAL A 215 -2.03 11.32 3.27
N ALA A 216 -0.82 10.87 2.95
CA ALA A 216 -0.42 10.49 1.61
C ALA A 216 -0.09 8.99 1.57
N LYS A 217 -0.51 8.30 0.50
CA LYS A 217 -0.27 6.87 0.31
C LYS A 217 0.67 6.65 -0.88
N TYR A 218 1.66 5.77 -0.71
CA TYR A 218 2.65 5.46 -1.73
C TYR A 218 2.85 3.95 -1.87
N VAL A 219 3.02 3.45 -3.09
CA VAL A 219 3.51 2.08 -3.33
C VAL A 219 4.93 2.08 -3.84
N ASN A 220 5.69 1.07 -3.40
CA ASN A 220 6.98 0.75 -3.97
C ASN A 220 6.81 -0.33 -5.05
N ILE A 221 7.02 0.07 -6.32
CA ILE A 221 7.00 -0.84 -7.48
C ILE A 221 8.40 -0.82 -8.08
N ASP A 222 9.10 -1.96 -8.04
CA ASP A 222 10.45 -2.13 -8.60
C ASP A 222 11.47 -1.07 -8.15
N GLY A 223 11.37 -0.62 -6.89
CA GLY A 223 12.24 0.41 -6.33
C GLY A 223 11.84 1.84 -6.66
N GLN A 224 10.71 2.05 -7.35
CA GLN A 224 10.12 3.37 -7.57
C GLN A 224 8.94 3.61 -6.63
N ILE A 225 8.96 4.76 -5.96
CA ILE A 225 7.88 5.21 -5.08
C ILE A 225 6.86 5.96 -5.93
N ILE A 226 5.62 5.47 -5.96
CA ILE A 226 4.51 6.04 -6.74
C ILE A 226 3.39 6.41 -5.78
N ALA A 227 2.90 7.65 -5.85
CA ALA A 227 1.74 8.09 -5.07
C ALA A 227 0.45 7.42 -5.56
N ILE A 228 -0.35 6.91 -4.63
CA ILE A 228 -1.65 6.32 -4.91
C ILE A 228 -2.72 7.33 -4.54
N GLY A 229 -3.37 7.89 -5.55
CA GLY A 229 -4.43 8.87 -5.35
C GLY A 229 -3.91 10.21 -4.83
N GLY A 230 -4.76 10.92 -4.10
CA GLY A 230 -4.50 12.25 -3.58
C GLY A 230 -4.06 12.21 -2.12
N ILE A 231 -3.79 13.40 -1.58
CA ILE A 231 -3.57 13.62 -0.17
C ILE A 231 -4.94 13.85 0.50
N ASP A 232 -5.26 13.01 1.47
CA ASP A 232 -6.45 13.16 2.30
C ASP A 232 -6.12 14.08 3.48
N THR A 233 -6.75 15.26 3.52
CA THR A 233 -6.58 16.21 4.63
C THR A 233 -7.84 16.22 5.49
N SER A 234 -7.66 16.05 6.80
CA SER A 234 -8.74 16.11 7.79
C SER A 234 -8.44 17.18 8.84
N GLU A 235 -9.46 17.92 9.22
CA GLU A 235 -9.41 19.00 10.20
C GLU A 235 -9.73 18.46 11.59
N TYR A 236 -8.90 18.81 12.57
CA TYR A 236 -9.05 18.43 13.97
C TYR A 236 -8.82 19.63 14.87
N ALA A 237 -9.62 19.78 15.94
CA ALA A 237 -9.33 20.78 16.95
C ALA A 237 -7.99 20.47 17.64
N ILE A 238 -7.13 21.47 17.86
CA ILE A 238 -5.87 21.27 18.61
C ILE A 238 -6.16 20.64 19.99
N GLY A 239 -5.34 19.66 20.38
CA GLY A 239 -5.46 18.88 21.60
C GLY A 239 -6.43 17.69 21.49
N SER A 240 -7.21 17.57 20.42
CA SER A 240 -8.06 16.41 20.17
C SER A 240 -7.24 15.19 19.69
N SER A 241 -7.76 14.00 19.94
CA SER A 241 -7.20 12.76 19.40
C SER A 241 -7.68 12.54 17.96
N PHE A 242 -6.79 12.11 17.09
CA PHE A 242 -7.14 11.64 15.74
C PHE A 242 -6.83 10.16 15.56
N GLU A 243 -7.52 9.53 14.61
CA GLU A 243 -7.33 8.15 14.20
C GLU A 243 -7.47 8.05 12.69
N ILE A 244 -6.53 7.36 12.06
CA ILE A 244 -6.57 7.00 10.64
C ILE A 244 -6.59 5.48 10.58
N SER A 245 -7.75 4.91 10.27
CA SER A 245 -8.01 3.46 10.24
C SER A 245 -7.85 2.87 8.83
N GLU A 246 -7.84 1.53 8.76
CA GLU A 246 -7.83 0.76 7.49
C GLU A 246 -6.59 1.07 6.63
N ILE A 247 -5.42 1.05 7.23
CA ILE A 247 -4.15 1.43 6.61
C ILE A 247 -3.20 0.25 6.34
N GLY A 248 -3.52 -0.94 6.82
CA GLY A 248 -2.64 -2.10 6.83
C GLY A 248 -2.43 -2.71 5.44
N SER A 249 -3.38 -2.49 4.52
CA SER A 249 -3.24 -2.90 3.13
C SER A 249 -3.97 -1.98 2.16
N VAL A 250 -3.49 -1.94 0.91
CA VAL A 250 -4.13 -1.22 -0.18
C VAL A 250 -4.08 -2.06 -1.45
N GLU A 251 -5.17 -2.06 -2.23
CA GLU A 251 -5.19 -2.64 -3.56
C GLU A 251 -4.86 -1.57 -4.60
N TYR A 252 -3.83 -1.79 -5.41
CA TYR A 252 -3.45 -0.91 -6.51
C TYR A 252 -3.21 -1.74 -7.77
N ASN A 253 -3.91 -1.41 -8.85
CA ASN A 253 -3.86 -2.14 -10.13
C ASN A 253 -4.07 -3.67 -9.98
N GLY A 254 -4.95 -4.09 -9.07
CA GLY A 254 -5.26 -5.50 -8.82
C GLY A 254 -4.21 -6.27 -8.01
N VAL A 255 -3.19 -5.59 -7.49
CA VAL A 255 -2.18 -6.16 -6.59
C VAL A 255 -2.40 -5.61 -5.19
N VAL A 256 -2.38 -6.49 -4.19
CA VAL A 256 -2.51 -6.12 -2.77
C VAL A 256 -1.11 -5.81 -2.21
N TYR A 257 -0.95 -4.59 -1.70
CA TYR A 257 0.25 -4.14 -1.01
C TYR A 257 -0.03 -4.01 0.47
N THR A 258 0.94 -4.33 1.31
CA THR A 258 0.86 -4.23 2.77
C THR A 258 1.72 -3.07 3.27
N LEU A 259 1.29 -2.43 4.36
CA LEU A 259 2.02 -1.31 4.95
C LEU A 259 3.43 -1.76 5.38
N GLY A 260 4.46 -1.15 4.79
CA GLY A 260 5.86 -1.46 5.04
C GLY A 260 6.57 -0.40 5.88
N SER A 261 6.22 0.88 5.73
CA SER A 261 6.75 1.95 6.58
C SER A 261 5.78 3.12 6.70
N VAL A 262 5.97 3.92 7.75
CA VAL A 262 5.22 5.14 8.01
C VAL A 262 6.19 6.25 8.34
N GLU A 263 6.00 7.42 7.74
CA GLU A 263 6.68 8.65 8.13
C GLU A 263 5.67 9.64 8.68
N ILE A 264 6.01 10.30 9.79
CA ILE A 264 5.25 11.40 10.36
C ILE A 264 6.18 12.62 10.30
N ASP A 265 5.73 13.66 9.60
CA ASP A 265 6.49 14.90 9.38
C ASP A 265 7.89 14.66 8.77
N LYS A 266 7.96 13.73 7.81
CA LYS A 266 9.18 13.28 7.12
C LYS A 266 10.19 12.58 8.04
N VAL A 267 9.75 12.15 9.22
CA VAL A 267 10.54 11.35 10.14
C VAL A 267 9.97 9.93 10.15
N PRO A 268 10.78 8.91 9.83
CA PRO A 268 10.32 7.52 9.90
C PRO A 268 9.99 7.15 11.34
N VAL A 269 8.85 6.48 11.54
CA VAL A 269 8.49 5.94 12.85
C VAL A 269 9.42 4.79 13.22
N SER A 270 9.61 4.55 14.52
CA SER A 270 10.41 3.42 14.98
C SER A 270 9.74 2.07 14.65
N ASP A 271 10.53 1.01 14.53
CA ASP A 271 10.02 -0.34 14.24
C ASP A 271 8.96 -0.80 15.28
N ASP A 272 9.17 -0.47 16.55
CA ASP A 272 8.21 -0.80 17.62
C ASP A 272 6.87 -0.07 17.39
N THR A 273 6.92 1.20 16.99
CA THR A 273 5.73 2.00 16.65
C THR A 273 5.05 1.47 15.40
N LEU A 274 5.82 1.13 14.36
CA LEU A 274 5.31 0.57 13.12
C LEU A 274 4.58 -0.76 13.37
N ASN A 275 5.17 -1.66 14.16
CA ASN A 275 4.54 -2.93 14.51
C ASN A 275 3.22 -2.73 15.26
N ALA A 276 3.13 -1.72 16.14
CA ALA A 276 1.89 -1.37 16.81
C ALA A 276 0.84 -0.81 15.84
N ILE A 277 1.25 0.04 14.89
CA ILE A 277 0.38 0.58 13.84
C ILE A 277 -0.19 -0.54 12.97
N ILE A 278 0.66 -1.47 12.51
CA ILE A 278 0.25 -2.62 11.70
C ILE A 278 -0.71 -3.53 12.49
N ALA A 279 -0.42 -3.80 13.76
CA ALA A 279 -1.26 -4.66 14.60
C ALA A 279 -2.64 -4.07 14.89
N ASN A 280 -2.74 -2.73 15.01
CA ASN A 280 -3.99 -2.02 15.28
C ASN A 280 -4.70 -1.54 14.00
N ASP A 281 -4.09 -1.75 12.84
CA ASP A 281 -4.56 -1.27 11.54
C ASP A 281 -4.92 0.24 11.54
N SER A 282 -4.15 1.03 12.31
CA SER A 282 -4.45 2.45 12.51
C SER A 282 -3.25 3.28 12.99
N VAL A 283 -3.22 4.55 12.57
CA VAL A 283 -2.35 5.58 13.17
C VAL A 283 -3.20 6.48 14.05
N THR A 284 -2.84 6.56 15.33
CA THR A 284 -3.49 7.42 16.32
C THR A 284 -2.52 8.43 16.91
N GLY A 285 -3.00 9.64 17.21
CA GLY A 285 -2.19 10.66 17.87
C GLY A 285 -3.02 11.79 18.46
N THR A 286 -2.34 12.79 19.01
CA THR A 286 -2.96 14.05 19.44
C THR A 286 -2.61 15.13 18.43
N ALA A 287 -3.62 15.82 17.91
CA ALA A 287 -3.42 16.92 16.97
C ALA A 287 -2.87 18.14 17.73
N MET A 288 -1.55 18.35 17.71
CA MET A 288 -0.92 19.52 18.36
C MET A 288 -0.62 20.66 17.38
N GLY A 289 -0.81 20.41 16.09
CA GLY A 289 -0.56 21.31 14.98
C GLY A 289 -0.69 20.51 13.68
N ASP A 290 -0.43 21.15 12.55
CA ASP A 290 -0.48 20.46 11.27
C ASP A 290 0.55 19.35 11.20
N SER A 291 0.14 18.19 10.69
CA SER A 291 1.04 17.04 10.53
C SER A 291 0.84 16.36 9.18
N SER A 292 1.93 15.79 8.69
CA SER A 292 2.00 15.08 7.42
C SER A 292 2.38 13.63 7.64
N ILE A 293 1.45 12.73 7.37
CA ILE A 293 1.63 11.28 7.47
C ILE A 293 1.79 10.71 6.07
N ALA A 294 2.90 10.02 5.83
CA ALA A 294 3.15 9.27 4.60
C ALA A 294 3.14 7.77 4.91
N LEU A 295 2.29 7.04 4.20
CA LEU A 295 2.12 5.60 4.32
C LEU A 295 2.75 4.93 3.09
N TYR A 296 3.74 4.08 3.32
CA TYR A 296 4.46 3.37 2.26
C TYR A 296 4.07 1.89 2.26
N TYR A 297 3.62 1.42 1.11
CA TYR A 297 3.13 0.07 0.91
C TYR A 297 4.09 -0.73 0.03
N GLU A 298 4.34 -1.97 0.42
CA GLU A 298 5.22 -2.92 -0.27
C GLU A 298 4.42 -4.14 -0.72
N VAL A 299 4.90 -4.82 -1.77
CA VAL A 299 4.25 -6.04 -2.27
C VAL A 299 4.24 -7.05 -1.14
N SER A 300 3.04 -7.56 -0.81
CA SER A 300 2.91 -8.59 0.21
C SER A 300 3.70 -9.81 -0.26
N GLN A 301 4.79 -10.15 0.44
CA GLN A 301 5.46 -11.42 0.23
C GLN A 301 4.50 -12.50 0.71
N VAL A 302 3.67 -13.00 -0.20
CA VAL A 302 2.95 -14.25 0.02
C VAL A 302 4.05 -15.26 0.32
N ALA A 303 4.09 -15.75 1.56
CA ALA A 303 5.03 -16.78 1.95
C ALA A 303 4.97 -17.88 0.90
N GLU A 304 6.08 -18.10 0.19
CA GLU A 304 6.23 -19.29 -0.64
C GLU A 304 5.93 -20.47 0.28
N GLU A 305 4.77 -21.12 0.07
CA GLU A 305 4.55 -22.45 0.58
C GLU A 305 5.74 -23.26 0.11
N THR A 306 6.58 -23.63 1.06
CA THR A 306 7.74 -24.46 0.84
C THR A 306 7.17 -25.73 0.22
N GLU A 307 7.38 -25.94 -1.07
CA GLU A 307 7.28 -27.26 -1.68
C GLU A 307 8.32 -28.13 -0.97
N GLU A 308 7.92 -28.70 0.17
CA GLU A 308 8.66 -29.74 0.84
C GLU A 308 8.53 -30.97 -0.06
N GLY A 309 9.55 -31.11 -0.92
CA GLY A 309 9.72 -32.26 -1.79
C GLY A 309 9.60 -33.55 -1.01
N GLY A 310 8.56 -34.31 -1.30
CA GLY A 310 8.44 -35.72 -0.93
C GLY A 310 9.06 -36.61 -2.02
N GLU A 311 10.39 -36.69 -2.08
CA GLU A 311 11.05 -37.91 -2.55
C GLU A 311 11.18 -38.87 -1.35
N GLU A 312 10.53 -40.04 -1.42
CA GLU A 312 11.08 -41.38 -1.14
C GLU A 312 9.96 -42.39 -0.84
N LYS A 313 9.61 -43.22 -1.85
CA LYS A 313 9.70 -44.69 -1.82
C LYS A 313 9.27 -45.33 -3.14
#